data_AF-A0A2M9QBK8-F1
#
_entry.id   AF-A0A2M9QBK8-F1
#
_cell.length_a   1.000
_cell.length_b   1.000
_cell.length_c   1.000
_cell.angle_alpha   90.00
_cell.angle_beta   90.00
_cell.angle_gamma   90.00
#
_symmetry.space_group_name_H-M   'P 1'
#
loop_
_entity.id
_entity.type
_entity.pdbx_description
1 polymer ?
#
loop_
_entity_poly.entity_id
_entity_poly.type
_entity_poly.pdbx_seq_one_letter_code
_entity_poly.pdbx_strand_id
1 'polypeptide(L)'
;PFIQLTYKASVLFGWAASLGLILVMPYINAMLFKTDTLSEVLMVYVLQIVPLSIILTFTAILQGYGKLKKPALFLSIGFLLKIILNVLTISLFGVLGAAIASNAGLLFTALMLIFYLKRLTAIQLAPANFYKKVGIASLSMAAVVLVWLQFIPPVLNQFLSPRLVAVVAGFSAVCLGAFVMITIIAKLRVLVEKEWYLLPFGRKMAVYQLWLNRKK
;
A
#
# COMPACT_ATOMS: atom_id res chain seq x y z
N PRO A 1 -6.01 -22.29 -2.91
CA PRO A 1 -5.01 -21.60 -3.77
C PRO A 1 -5.38 -20.16 -4.12
N PHE A 2 -6.58 -19.89 -4.66
CA PHE A 2 -6.97 -18.53 -5.10
C PHE A 2 -7.04 -17.50 -3.96
N ILE A 3 -7.62 -17.87 -2.80
CA ILE A 3 -7.71 -16.97 -1.63
C ILE A 3 -6.33 -16.48 -1.18
N GLN A 4 -5.33 -17.37 -1.18
CA GLN A 4 -3.96 -17.03 -0.79
C GLN A 4 -3.33 -16.07 -1.81
N LEU A 5 -3.57 -16.28 -3.11
CA LEU A 5 -3.09 -15.37 -4.15
C LEU A 5 -3.74 -13.99 -4.02
N THR A 6 -5.06 -13.93 -3.83
CA THR A 6 -5.76 -12.64 -3.67
C THR A 6 -5.27 -11.89 -2.44
N TYR A 7 -4.97 -12.60 -1.34
CA TYR A 7 -4.34 -12.01 -0.15
C TYR A 7 -2.92 -11.49 -0.43
N LYS A 8 -2.07 -12.26 -1.13
CA LYS A 8 -0.73 -11.80 -1.52
C LYS A 8 -0.83 -10.53 -2.38
N ALA A 9 -1.73 -10.52 -3.36
CA ALA A 9 -1.92 -9.39 -4.25
C ALA A 9 -2.42 -8.15 -3.50
N SER A 10 -3.41 -8.29 -2.61
CA SER A 10 -3.93 -7.16 -1.83
C SER A 10 -2.86 -6.55 -0.94
N VAL A 11 -2.11 -7.36 -0.20
CA VAL A 11 -0.98 -6.89 0.62
C VAL A 11 0.11 -6.25 -0.24
N LEU A 12 0.48 -6.88 -1.36
CA LEU A 12 1.54 -6.39 -2.25
C LEU A 12 1.22 -5.00 -2.79
N PHE A 13 0.05 -4.83 -3.42
CA PHE A 13 -0.34 -3.59 -4.05
C PHE A 13 -0.73 -2.53 -3.02
N GLY A 14 -1.42 -2.92 -1.93
CA GLY A 14 -1.75 -2.01 -0.84
C GLY A 14 -0.50 -1.44 -0.18
N TRP A 15 0.51 -2.29 0.09
CA TRP A 15 1.79 -1.87 0.66
C TRP A 15 2.59 -1.00 -0.30
N ALA A 16 2.72 -1.40 -1.56
CA ALA A 16 3.42 -0.61 -2.57
C ALA A 16 2.80 0.78 -2.76
N ALA A 17 1.48 0.87 -2.85
CA ALA A 17 0.76 2.14 -2.99
C ALA A 17 0.90 3.02 -1.75
N SER A 18 0.72 2.45 -0.56
CA SER A 18 0.86 3.17 0.71
C SER A 18 2.28 3.74 0.88
N LEU A 19 3.30 2.88 0.77
CA LEU A 19 4.69 3.31 0.92
C LEU A 19 5.12 4.31 -0.17
N GLY A 20 4.70 4.09 -1.41
CA GLY A 20 4.95 5.04 -2.50
C GLY A 20 4.39 6.42 -2.18
N LEU A 21 3.11 6.50 -1.76
CA LEU A 21 2.47 7.75 -1.37
C LEU A 21 3.17 8.43 -0.19
N ILE A 22 3.61 7.67 0.82
CA ILE A 22 4.38 8.22 1.95
C ILE A 22 5.61 8.97 1.45
N LEU A 23 6.40 8.35 0.57
CA LEU A 23 7.66 8.92 0.08
C LEU A 23 7.46 10.21 -0.72
N VAL A 24 6.38 10.29 -1.50
CA VAL A 24 6.13 11.46 -2.37
C VAL A 24 5.14 12.45 -1.77
N MET A 25 4.66 12.24 -0.54
CA MET A 25 3.54 12.99 0.04
C MET A 25 3.74 14.52 0.04
N PRO A 26 4.92 15.07 0.42
CA PRO A 26 5.11 16.52 0.41
C PRO A 26 4.93 17.12 -0.99
N TYR A 27 5.37 16.41 -2.03
CA TYR A 27 5.25 16.84 -3.41
C TYR A 27 3.82 16.74 -3.92
N ILE A 28 3.09 15.67 -3.57
CA ILE A 28 1.67 15.55 -3.88
C ILE A 28 0.87 16.67 -3.21
N ASN A 29 1.14 16.93 -1.94
CA ASN A 29 0.44 17.96 -1.17
C ASN A 29 0.71 19.36 -1.77
N ALA A 30 1.96 19.69 -2.04
CA ALA A 30 2.34 20.95 -2.66
C ALA A 30 1.76 21.11 -4.09
N MET A 31 1.71 20.03 -4.88
CA MET A 31 1.13 20.05 -6.23
C MET A 31 -0.37 20.37 -6.21
N LEU A 32 -1.12 19.70 -5.32
CA LEU A 32 -2.59 19.77 -5.25
C LEU A 32 -3.08 20.99 -4.47
N PHE A 33 -2.45 21.27 -3.33
CA PHE A 33 -2.92 22.26 -2.36
C PHE A 33 -2.03 23.49 -2.23
N LYS A 34 -0.94 23.57 -3.00
CA LYS A 34 0.05 24.68 -2.97
C LYS A 34 0.75 24.84 -1.60
N THR A 35 0.67 23.82 -0.75
CA THR A 35 1.27 23.79 0.59
C THR A 35 1.71 22.37 0.91
N ASP A 36 2.78 22.23 1.69
CA ASP A 36 3.24 20.97 2.27
C ASP A 36 2.84 20.82 3.75
N THR A 37 2.06 21.76 4.28
CA THR A 37 1.53 21.71 5.65
C THR A 37 0.74 20.42 5.89
N LEU A 38 0.93 19.82 7.07
CA LEU A 38 0.29 18.57 7.48
C LEU A 38 0.59 17.36 6.55
N SER A 39 1.65 17.41 5.74
CA SER A 39 2.06 16.25 4.93
C SER A 39 2.34 15.01 5.79
N GLU A 40 2.89 15.18 7.00
CA GLU A 40 3.11 14.08 7.94
C GLU A 40 1.82 13.39 8.36
N VAL A 41 0.74 14.17 8.54
CA VAL A 41 -0.60 13.63 8.85
C VAL A 41 -1.10 12.78 7.68
N LEU A 42 -0.92 13.26 6.45
CA LEU A 42 -1.29 12.52 5.25
C LEU A 42 -0.43 11.25 5.08
N MET A 43 0.88 11.31 5.38
CA MET A 43 1.77 10.15 5.36
C MET A 43 1.29 9.06 6.32
N VAL A 44 0.90 9.44 7.55
CA VAL A 44 0.30 8.49 8.48
C VAL A 44 -1.04 7.99 7.95
N TYR A 45 -1.90 8.88 7.44
CA TYR A 45 -3.24 8.53 6.97
C TYR A 45 -3.23 7.49 5.85
N VAL A 46 -2.31 7.58 4.87
CA VAL A 46 -2.25 6.63 3.74
C VAL A 46 -1.79 5.22 4.14
N LEU A 47 -1.31 5.00 5.38
CA LEU A 47 -1.07 3.64 5.90
C LEU A 47 -2.34 2.78 5.87
N GLN A 48 -3.52 3.41 5.95
CA GLN A 48 -4.81 2.73 5.96
C GLN A 48 -5.11 1.95 4.68
N ILE A 49 -4.42 2.27 3.57
CA ILE A 49 -4.57 1.59 2.28
C ILE A 49 -4.27 0.09 2.43
N VAL A 50 -3.29 -0.29 3.26
CA VAL A 50 -2.93 -1.69 3.51
C VAL A 50 -4.09 -2.46 4.16
N PRO A 51 -4.57 -2.12 5.38
CA PRO A 51 -5.69 -2.84 5.97
C PRO A 51 -6.96 -2.73 5.14
N LEU A 52 -7.23 -1.59 4.49
CA LEU A 52 -8.41 -1.42 3.65
C LEU A 52 -8.40 -2.39 2.45
N SER A 53 -7.25 -2.56 1.79
CA SER A 53 -7.11 -3.52 0.68
C SER A 53 -7.44 -4.96 1.12
N ILE A 54 -7.06 -5.34 2.34
CA ILE A 54 -7.37 -6.65 2.93
C ILE A 54 -8.86 -6.75 3.26
N ILE A 55 -9.43 -5.70 3.88
CA ILE A 55 -10.86 -5.66 4.24
C ILE A 55 -11.72 -5.86 3.00
N LEU A 56 -11.48 -5.09 1.94
CA LEU A 56 -12.25 -5.17 0.70
C LEU A 56 -12.14 -6.57 0.08
N THR A 57 -10.93 -7.11 0.01
CA THR A 57 -10.67 -8.44 -0.53
C THR A 57 -11.40 -9.54 0.26
N PHE A 58 -11.29 -9.53 1.58
CA PHE A 58 -11.88 -10.58 2.41
C PHE A 58 -13.38 -10.43 2.55
N THR A 59 -13.90 -9.20 2.52
CA THR A 59 -15.34 -8.96 2.45
C THR A 59 -15.91 -9.51 1.15
N ALA A 60 -15.27 -9.30 0.00
CA ALA A 60 -15.70 -9.86 -1.28
C ALA A 60 -15.67 -11.41 -1.27
N ILE A 61 -14.63 -12.02 -0.70
CA ILE A 61 -14.55 -13.48 -0.56
C ILE A 61 -15.69 -14.00 0.33
N LEU A 62 -15.91 -13.39 1.50
CA LEU A 62 -16.97 -13.78 2.43
C LEU A 62 -18.38 -13.51 1.87
N GLN A 63 -18.53 -12.49 1.04
CA GLN A 63 -19.75 -12.24 0.27
C GLN A 63 -20.04 -13.40 -0.69
N GLY A 64 -19.02 -13.92 -1.38
CA GLY A 64 -19.14 -15.12 -2.21
C GLY A 64 -19.53 -16.38 -1.42
N TYR A 65 -19.21 -16.43 -0.12
CA TYR A 65 -19.68 -17.48 0.80
C TYR A 65 -21.06 -17.21 1.42
N GLY A 66 -21.75 -16.13 1.04
CA GLY A 66 -23.03 -15.72 1.62
C GLY A 66 -22.93 -15.17 3.07
N LYS A 67 -21.72 -14.84 3.54
CA LYS A 67 -21.46 -14.42 4.94
C LYS A 67 -21.16 -12.93 5.07
N LEU A 68 -22.11 -12.07 4.70
CA LEU A 68 -21.95 -10.61 4.78
C LEU A 68 -22.08 -10.02 6.20
N LYS A 69 -22.81 -10.70 7.10
CA LYS A 69 -23.06 -10.20 8.47
C LYS A 69 -21.79 -10.03 9.30
N LYS A 70 -20.81 -10.92 9.12
CA LYS A 70 -19.55 -10.91 9.91
C LYS A 70 -18.61 -9.76 9.50
N PRO A 71 -18.31 -9.54 8.20
CA PRO A 71 -17.61 -8.34 7.76
C PRO A 71 -18.25 -7.04 8.22
N ALA A 72 -19.57 -6.91 8.09
CA ALA A 72 -20.30 -5.74 8.55
C ALA A 72 -20.10 -5.51 10.06
N LEU A 73 -20.24 -6.56 10.88
CA LEU A 73 -20.02 -6.48 12.33
C LEU A 73 -18.60 -6.02 12.68
N PHE A 74 -17.56 -6.60 12.06
CA PHE A 74 -16.17 -6.23 12.35
C PHE A 74 -15.83 -4.81 11.89
N LEU A 75 -16.44 -4.34 10.80
CA LEU A 75 -16.30 -2.96 10.34
C LEU A 75 -16.99 -1.99 11.31
N SER A 76 -18.18 -2.32 11.79
CA SER A 76 -18.89 -1.52 12.81
C SER A 76 -18.09 -1.43 14.11
N ILE A 77 -17.50 -2.53 14.58
CA ILE A 77 -16.64 -2.50 15.78
C ILE A 77 -15.38 -1.66 15.53
N GLY A 78 -14.74 -1.80 14.36
CA GLY A 78 -13.58 -0.97 14.00
C GLY A 78 -13.91 0.53 13.92
N PHE A 79 -15.12 0.85 13.45
CA PHE A 79 -15.63 2.23 13.45
C PHE A 79 -15.88 2.76 14.86
N LEU A 80 -16.47 1.97 15.76
CA LEU A 80 -16.63 2.36 17.17
C LEU A 80 -15.28 2.55 17.85
N LEU A 81 -14.31 1.66 17.58
CA LEU A 81 -12.94 1.81 18.06
C LEU A 81 -12.31 3.12 17.55
N LYS A 82 -12.50 3.47 16.28
CA LYS A 82 -12.07 4.75 15.72
C LYS A 82 -12.69 5.94 16.48
N ILE A 83 -13.98 5.89 16.80
CA ILE A 83 -14.64 6.98 17.55
C ILE A 83 -14.00 7.15 18.93
N ILE A 84 -13.83 6.05 19.67
CA ILE A 84 -13.21 6.07 21.01
C ILE A 84 -11.78 6.62 20.91
N LEU A 85 -10.98 6.10 19.98
CA LEU A 85 -9.61 6.54 19.78
C LEU A 85 -9.53 7.99 19.31
N ASN A 86 -10.47 8.48 18.49
CA ASN A 86 -10.53 9.87 18.07
C ASN A 86 -10.68 10.80 19.28
N VAL A 87 -11.61 10.52 20.18
CA VAL A 87 -11.82 11.35 21.38
C VAL A 87 -10.54 11.43 22.23
N LEU A 88 -9.82 10.30 22.37
CA LEU A 88 -8.59 10.23 23.16
C LEU A 88 -7.39 10.89 22.46
N THR A 89 -7.20 10.61 21.18
CA THR A 89 -5.98 10.99 20.43
C THR A 89 -6.05 12.39 19.82
N ILE A 90 -7.23 12.92 19.53
CA ILE A 90 -7.36 14.28 18.99
C ILE A 90 -6.95 15.32 20.05
N SER A 91 -7.29 15.09 21.32
CA SER A 91 -6.87 15.96 22.42
C SER A 91 -5.33 16.04 22.54
N LEU A 92 -4.64 14.92 22.29
CA LEU A 92 -3.18 14.81 22.45
C LEU A 92 -2.40 15.19 21.18
N PHE A 93 -2.89 14.82 20.00
CA PHE A 93 -2.15 14.88 18.73
C PHE A 93 -2.89 15.64 17.62
N GLY A 94 -4.05 16.24 17.92
CA GLY A 94 -4.86 16.94 16.93
C GLY A 94 -5.27 16.07 15.74
N VAL A 95 -5.12 16.59 14.53
CA VAL A 95 -5.49 15.89 13.28
C VAL A 95 -4.64 14.63 13.04
N LEU A 96 -3.40 14.61 13.53
CA LEU A 96 -2.54 13.42 13.47
C LEU A 96 -3.14 12.27 14.28
N GLY A 97 -3.74 12.58 15.44
CA GLY A 97 -4.48 11.62 16.27
C GLY A 97 -5.63 10.98 15.50
N ALA A 98 -6.41 11.78 14.75
CA ALA A 98 -7.50 11.27 13.92
C ALA A 98 -7.04 10.33 12.80
N ALA A 99 -5.85 10.56 12.23
CA ALA A 99 -5.23 9.66 11.26
C ALA A 99 -4.80 8.33 11.91
N ILE A 100 -4.17 8.38 13.09
CA ILE A 100 -3.78 7.17 13.86
C ILE A 100 -5.01 6.35 14.23
N ALA A 101 -6.07 6.99 14.76
CA ALA A 101 -7.31 6.32 15.14
C ALA A 101 -7.99 5.63 13.95
N SER A 102 -7.97 6.26 12.77
CA SER A 102 -8.51 5.66 11.54
C SER A 102 -7.71 4.43 11.10
N ASN A 103 -6.38 4.51 11.13
CA ASN A 103 -5.50 3.38 10.87
C ASN A 103 -5.74 2.22 11.84
N ALA A 104 -5.82 2.51 13.14
CA ALA A 104 -6.03 1.51 14.17
C ALA A 104 -7.38 0.78 14.02
N GLY A 105 -8.46 1.52 13.74
CA GLY A 105 -9.79 0.95 13.49
C GLY A 105 -9.80 0.00 12.29
N LEU A 106 -9.21 0.42 11.17
CA LEU A 106 -9.13 -0.41 9.96
C LEU A 106 -8.18 -1.60 10.16
N LEU A 107 -7.05 -1.43 10.84
CA LEU A 107 -6.13 -2.52 11.15
C LEU A 107 -6.82 -3.58 12.01
N PHE A 108 -7.57 -3.16 13.03
CA PHE A 108 -8.39 -4.06 13.84
C PHE A 108 -9.39 -4.85 12.98
N THR A 109 -10.15 -4.18 12.11
CA THR A 109 -11.12 -4.85 11.22
C THR A 109 -10.43 -5.84 10.29
N ALA A 110 -9.28 -5.47 9.70
CA ALA A 110 -8.51 -6.35 8.84
C ALA A 110 -8.03 -7.61 9.59
N LEU A 111 -7.50 -7.46 10.81
CA LEU A 111 -7.05 -8.57 11.65
C LEU A 111 -8.20 -9.51 12.03
N MET A 112 -9.36 -8.97 12.41
CA MET A 112 -10.54 -9.77 12.72
C MET A 112 -11.05 -10.55 11.51
N LEU A 113 -11.06 -9.93 10.32
CA LEU A 113 -11.41 -10.61 9.08
C LEU A 113 -10.41 -11.71 8.73
N ILE A 114 -9.11 -11.46 8.90
CA ILE A 114 -8.06 -12.48 8.68
C ILE A 114 -8.27 -13.66 9.62
N PHE A 115 -8.47 -13.41 10.91
CA PHE A 115 -8.70 -14.46 11.90
C PHE A 115 -9.96 -15.28 11.56
N TYR A 116 -11.06 -14.60 11.24
CA TYR A 116 -12.32 -15.26 10.90
C TYR A 116 -12.20 -16.12 9.64
N LEU A 117 -11.57 -15.61 8.57
CA LEU A 117 -11.40 -16.34 7.33
C LEU A 117 -10.47 -17.55 7.50
N LYS A 118 -9.37 -17.38 8.26
CA LYS A 118 -8.45 -18.47 8.59
C LYS A 118 -9.16 -19.59 9.35
N ARG A 119 -10.02 -19.26 10.31
CA ARG A 119 -10.83 -20.24 11.04
C ARG A 119 -11.86 -20.93 10.16
N LEU A 120 -12.47 -20.21 9.22
CA LEU A 120 -13.51 -20.74 8.34
C LEU A 120 -12.97 -21.69 7.26
N THR A 121 -11.79 -21.38 6.71
CA THR A 121 -11.27 -22.05 5.49
C THR A 121 -9.96 -22.80 5.71
N ALA A 122 -9.40 -22.76 6.93
CA ALA A 122 -8.09 -23.34 7.29
C ALA A 122 -6.95 -22.93 6.34
N ILE A 123 -7.07 -21.76 5.69
CA ILE A 123 -6.10 -21.29 4.70
C ILE A 123 -4.75 -20.97 5.33
N GLN A 124 -3.69 -21.23 4.58
CA GLN A 124 -2.39 -20.63 4.81
C GLN A 124 -2.35 -19.26 4.12
N LEU A 125 -1.95 -18.23 4.86
CA LEU A 125 -1.72 -16.89 4.31
C LEU A 125 -0.41 -16.87 3.49
N ALA A 126 0.16 -15.68 3.26
CA ALA A 126 1.44 -15.58 2.57
C ALA A 126 2.58 -16.20 3.42
N PRO A 127 3.53 -16.94 2.80
CA PRO A 127 4.69 -17.48 3.50
C PRO A 127 5.65 -16.36 3.95
N ALA A 128 6.47 -16.58 4.98
CA ALA A 128 7.44 -15.59 5.47
C ALA A 128 8.37 -15.04 4.36
N ASN A 129 8.74 -15.89 3.40
CA ASN A 129 9.57 -15.50 2.26
C ASN A 129 8.90 -14.44 1.36
N PHE A 130 7.56 -14.42 1.26
CA PHE A 130 6.85 -13.38 0.53
C PHE A 130 7.11 -12.01 1.17
N TYR A 131 6.91 -11.87 2.48
CA TYR A 131 7.14 -10.61 3.19
C TYR A 131 8.59 -10.15 3.11
N LYS A 132 9.55 -11.08 3.19
CA LYS A 132 10.98 -10.76 3.02
C LYS A 132 11.27 -10.16 1.64
N LYS A 133 10.76 -10.79 0.57
CA LYS A 133 10.97 -10.29 -0.81
C LYS A 133 10.27 -8.95 -1.04
N VAL A 134 9.05 -8.77 -0.54
CA VAL A 134 8.34 -7.48 -0.59
C VAL A 134 9.12 -6.40 0.15
N GLY A 135 9.65 -6.72 1.35
CA GLY A 135 10.52 -5.82 2.11
C GLY A 135 11.74 -5.37 1.31
N ILE A 136 12.46 -6.29 0.65
CA ILE A 136 13.62 -5.96 -0.19
C ILE A 136 13.21 -5.04 -1.36
N ALA A 137 12.09 -5.35 -2.03
CA ALA A 137 11.58 -4.53 -3.12
C ALA A 137 11.21 -3.12 -2.66
N SER A 138 10.52 -3.01 -1.52
CA SER A 138 10.16 -1.76 -0.88
C SER A 138 11.36 -0.92 -0.47
N LEU A 139 12.38 -1.54 0.13
CA LEU A 139 13.59 -0.84 0.58
C LEU A 139 14.37 -0.30 -0.61
N SER A 140 14.46 -1.08 -1.69
CA SER A 140 15.13 -0.66 -2.93
C SER A 140 14.36 0.46 -3.64
N MET A 141 13.03 0.36 -3.70
CA MET A 141 12.16 1.44 -4.20
C MET A 141 12.36 2.72 -3.38
N ALA A 142 12.31 2.61 -2.05
CA ALA A 142 12.47 3.74 -1.15
C ALA A 142 13.84 4.40 -1.32
N ALA A 143 14.92 3.62 -1.38
CA ALA A 143 16.27 4.13 -1.60
C ALA A 143 16.37 4.94 -2.91
N VAL A 144 15.87 4.38 -4.02
CA VAL A 144 15.93 5.06 -5.33
C VAL A 144 15.08 6.33 -5.34
N VAL A 145 13.87 6.28 -4.79
CA VAL A 145 12.96 7.44 -4.73
C VAL A 145 13.52 8.54 -3.84
N LEU A 146 14.08 8.21 -2.67
CA LEU A 146 14.68 9.19 -1.76
C LEU A 146 15.90 9.85 -2.39
N VAL A 147 16.78 9.08 -3.04
CA VAL A 147 17.91 9.62 -3.80
C VAL A 147 17.40 10.56 -4.90
N TRP A 148 16.41 10.14 -5.68
CA TRP A 148 15.82 10.97 -6.73
C TRP A 148 15.28 12.30 -6.19
N LEU A 149 14.49 12.25 -5.10
CA LEU A 149 13.91 13.42 -4.46
C LEU A 149 14.95 14.30 -3.73
N GLN A 150 16.14 13.78 -3.43
CA GLN A 150 17.22 14.57 -2.85
C GLN A 150 17.95 15.40 -3.93
N PHE A 151 18.13 14.87 -5.14
CA PHE A 151 18.94 15.51 -6.19
C PHE A 151 18.11 16.33 -7.19
N ILE A 152 16.92 15.88 -7.57
CA ILE A 152 16.17 16.49 -8.68
C ILE A 152 15.45 17.79 -8.30
N PRO A 153 14.71 17.90 -7.18
CA PRO A 153 14.02 19.13 -6.81
C PRO A 153 14.93 20.37 -6.67
N PRO A 154 16.12 20.29 -6.03
CA PRO A 154 17.04 21.43 -5.95
C PRO A 154 17.49 21.95 -7.32
N VAL A 155 17.73 21.04 -8.28
CA VAL A 155 18.11 21.41 -9.65
C VAL A 155 16.94 22.10 -10.36
N LEU A 156 15.73 21.54 -10.24
CA LEU A 156 14.54 22.10 -10.88
C LEU A 156 14.11 23.45 -10.28
N ASN A 157 14.32 23.66 -8.97
CA ASN A 157 14.01 24.93 -8.28
C ASN A 157 14.78 26.13 -8.85
N GLN A 158 15.89 25.92 -9.57
CA GLN A 158 16.63 27.01 -10.22
C GLN A 158 15.92 27.54 -11.48
N PHE A 159 15.04 26.73 -12.09
CA PHE A 159 14.43 27.03 -13.38
C PHE A 159 12.90 27.14 -13.33
N LEU A 160 12.27 26.52 -12.32
CA LEU A 160 10.82 26.35 -12.25
C LEU A 160 10.25 26.90 -10.94
N SER A 161 8.95 27.23 -10.97
CA SER A 161 8.22 27.59 -9.76
C SER A 161 8.08 26.39 -8.81
N PRO A 162 7.97 26.61 -7.48
CA PRO A 162 7.87 25.51 -6.51
C PRO A 162 6.77 24.50 -6.80
N ARG A 163 5.64 24.96 -7.37
CA ARG A 163 4.52 24.08 -7.76
C ARG A 163 4.87 23.20 -8.96
N LEU A 164 5.53 23.76 -9.98
CA LEU A 164 5.95 22.98 -11.16
C LEU A 164 7.03 21.97 -10.79
N VAL A 165 7.94 22.33 -9.87
CA VAL A 165 8.91 21.38 -9.30
C VAL A 165 8.19 20.22 -8.62
N ALA A 166 7.17 20.50 -7.81
CA ALA A 166 6.39 19.45 -7.16
C ALA A 166 5.71 18.50 -8.15
N VAL A 167 5.17 19.04 -9.26
CA VAL A 167 4.57 18.24 -10.34
C VAL A 167 5.62 17.34 -11.00
N VAL A 168 6.72 17.92 -11.49
CA VAL A 168 7.72 17.19 -12.28
C VAL A 168 8.48 16.20 -11.42
N ALA A 169 8.98 16.63 -10.25
CA ALA A 169 9.73 15.77 -9.34
C ALA A 169 8.84 14.69 -8.72
N GLY A 170 7.64 15.05 -8.27
CA GLY A 170 6.68 14.10 -7.70
C GLY A 170 6.24 13.04 -8.70
N PHE A 171 5.83 13.45 -9.90
CA PHE A 171 5.37 12.51 -10.93
C PHE A 171 6.49 11.60 -11.43
N SER A 172 7.69 12.16 -11.68
CA SER A 172 8.85 11.34 -12.06
C SER A 172 9.27 10.37 -10.95
N ALA A 173 9.22 10.78 -9.68
CA ALA A 173 9.48 9.91 -8.53
C ALA A 173 8.46 8.76 -8.43
N VAL A 174 7.18 9.04 -8.67
CA VAL A 174 6.12 7.99 -8.70
C VAL A 174 6.40 6.99 -9.81
N CYS A 175 6.69 7.45 -11.03
CA CYS A 175 7.01 6.58 -12.16
C CYS A 175 8.25 5.72 -11.87
N LEU A 176 9.32 6.33 -11.36
CA LEU A 176 10.56 5.66 -11.00
C LEU A 176 10.35 4.62 -9.90
N GLY A 177 9.64 4.98 -8.82
CA GLY A 177 9.32 4.09 -7.72
C GLY A 177 8.49 2.89 -8.17
N ALA A 178 7.43 3.14 -8.94
CA ALA A 178 6.60 2.08 -9.50
C ALA A 178 7.42 1.12 -10.38
N PHE A 179 8.29 1.67 -11.24
CA PHE A 179 9.17 0.88 -12.10
C PHE A 179 10.15 0.00 -11.30
N VAL A 180 10.81 0.55 -10.28
CA VAL A 180 11.76 -0.18 -9.43
C VAL A 180 11.03 -1.28 -8.65
N MET A 181 9.90 -0.96 -8.02
CA MET A 181 9.10 -1.91 -7.26
C MET A 181 8.66 -3.08 -8.13
N ILE A 182 8.06 -2.80 -9.29
CA ILE A 182 7.63 -3.83 -10.26
C ILE A 182 8.80 -4.70 -10.70
N THR A 183 9.93 -4.08 -11.04
CA THR A 183 11.11 -4.80 -11.57
C THR A 183 11.70 -5.74 -10.52
N ILE A 184 11.80 -5.30 -9.26
CA ILE A 184 12.35 -6.14 -8.20
C ILE A 184 11.38 -7.24 -7.78
N ILE A 185 10.07 -6.96 -7.73
CA ILE A 185 9.03 -7.97 -7.51
C ILE A 185 9.14 -9.09 -8.57
N ALA A 186 9.28 -8.70 -9.85
CA ALA A 186 9.43 -9.64 -10.96
C ALA A 186 10.75 -10.44 -10.85
N LYS A 187 11.86 -9.77 -10.55
CA LYS A 187 13.18 -10.42 -10.39
C LYS A 187 13.22 -11.40 -9.21
N LEU A 188 12.61 -11.03 -8.08
CA LEU A 188 12.56 -11.88 -6.89
C LEU A 188 11.48 -12.97 -6.97
N ARG A 189 10.65 -12.98 -8.03
CA ARG A 189 9.50 -13.88 -8.18
C ARG A 189 8.64 -13.88 -6.92
N VAL A 190 8.22 -12.68 -6.49
CA VAL A 190 7.30 -12.50 -5.34
C VAL A 190 5.98 -13.20 -5.61
N LEU A 191 5.50 -13.05 -6.85
CA LEU A 191 4.43 -13.85 -7.44
C LEU A 191 5.04 -14.77 -8.50
N VAL A 192 4.56 -16.00 -8.55
CA VAL A 192 4.96 -17.00 -9.55
C VAL A 192 4.37 -16.61 -10.91
N GLU A 193 5.00 -17.01 -12.02
CA GLU A 193 4.54 -16.67 -13.36
C GLU A 193 3.08 -17.08 -13.58
N LYS A 194 2.67 -18.25 -13.08
CA LYS A 194 1.29 -18.74 -13.11
C LYS A 194 0.32 -17.86 -12.31
N GLU A 195 0.78 -17.27 -11.21
CA GLU A 195 -0.01 -16.35 -10.38
C GLU A 195 -0.26 -15.02 -11.12
N TRP A 196 0.70 -14.56 -11.92
CA TRP A 196 0.51 -13.36 -12.74
C TRP A 196 -0.61 -13.52 -13.77
N TYR A 197 -0.75 -14.66 -14.43
CA TYR A 197 -1.81 -14.87 -15.42
C TYR A 197 -3.23 -14.72 -14.86
N LEU A 198 -3.39 -14.81 -13.54
CA LEU A 198 -4.68 -14.65 -12.85
C LEU A 198 -4.99 -13.19 -12.51
N LEU A 199 -4.05 -12.27 -12.71
CA LEU A 199 -4.20 -10.83 -12.47
C LEU A 199 -4.51 -10.08 -13.77
N PRO A 200 -5.30 -8.98 -13.71
CA PRO A 200 -5.50 -8.11 -14.86
C PRO A 200 -4.15 -7.60 -15.37
N PHE A 201 -3.97 -7.59 -16.69
CA PHE A 201 -2.70 -7.26 -17.37
C PHE A 201 -1.51 -8.19 -17.06
N GLY A 202 -1.73 -9.29 -16.34
CA GLY A 202 -0.66 -10.13 -15.84
C GLY A 202 0.10 -10.94 -16.89
N ARG A 203 -0.45 -11.16 -18.09
CA ARG A 203 0.28 -11.78 -19.21
C ARG A 203 1.54 -10.98 -19.59
N LYS A 204 1.45 -9.64 -19.65
CA LYS A 204 2.60 -8.79 -19.95
C LYS A 204 3.66 -8.88 -18.85
N MET A 205 3.21 -8.92 -17.60
CA MET A 205 4.09 -9.03 -16.43
C MET A 205 4.77 -10.39 -16.34
N ALA A 206 4.05 -11.47 -16.66
CA ALA A 206 4.62 -12.82 -16.71
C ALA A 206 5.72 -12.93 -17.77
N VAL A 207 5.50 -12.36 -18.96
CA VAL A 207 6.51 -12.32 -20.03
C VAL A 207 7.71 -11.47 -19.61
N TYR A 208 7.50 -10.30 -19.01
CA TYR A 208 8.56 -9.45 -18.49
C TYR A 208 9.40 -10.16 -17.40
N GLN A 209 8.73 -10.84 -16.46
CA GLN A 209 9.37 -11.65 -15.42
C GLN A 209 10.18 -12.81 -16.00
N LEU A 210 9.66 -13.51 -17.01
CA LEU A 210 10.36 -14.59 -17.70
C LEU A 210 11.60 -14.06 -18.43
N TRP A 211 11.48 -12.92 -19.13
CA TRP A 211 12.59 -12.27 -19.82
C TRP A 211 13.71 -11.87 -18.85
N LEU A 212 13.38 -11.23 -17.74
CA LEU A 212 14.33 -10.85 -16.68
C LEU A 212 15.08 -12.04 -16.07
N ASN A 213 14.40 -13.18 -15.95
CA ASN A 213 14.95 -14.37 -15.30
C ASN A 213 15.46 -15.44 -16.28
N ARG A 214 15.52 -15.16 -17.59
CA ARG A 214 15.93 -16.12 -18.64
C ARG A 214 17.44 -16.40 -18.66
N LYS A 215 18.24 -15.65 -17.89
CA LYS A 215 19.71 -15.77 -17.81
C LYS A 215 20.21 -16.41 -16.50
N LYS A 216 19.58 -17.50 -16.06
CA LYS A 216 20.15 -18.40 -15.05
C LYS A 216 20.04 -19.83 -15.52
#